data_AF-A0A934KT38-F1
#
_entry.id   AF-A0A934KT38-F1
#
_cell.length_a   1.000
_cell.length_b   1.000
_cell.length_c   1.000
_cell.angle_alpha   90.00
_cell.angle_beta   90.00
_cell.angle_gamma   90.00
#
_symmetry.space_group_name_H-M   'P 1'
#
loop_
_entity.id
_entity.type
_entity.pdbx_description
1 polymer ?
#
loop_
_entity_poly.entity_id
_entity_poly.type
_entity_poly.pdbx_seq_one_letter_code
_entity_poly.pdbx_strand_id
1 'polypeptide(L)'
;MVQLLWNGSCKMMVKIGNFFFRYRNALFPLVFVLLFFERRWPVFNSELAERWEIGIGIVVALSGQILRALTIGLAYIKRGGKKKQVYAEKLVQNGIFAHCRNPLYLGNLLILFGVGIASNSLPFVLFGIPFFLFAYLAIIHAEENYLEKKFGQEFKDYCKRVNRIIPNFSRIGNTIKSMEFNWKRLIVKEYATPFAWITGLTFLIIKDTYLDHGYEASKYTLWSLSILLLVATCAFFTAWYLKKNKFLRSN
;
A
#
# COMPACT_ATOMS: atom_id res chain seq x y z
N MET A 1 -5.00 32.81 -19.81
CA MET A 1 -5.93 31.66 -19.96
C MET A 1 -5.31 30.34 -19.45
N VAL A 2 -4.12 29.95 -19.90
CA VAL A 2 -3.43 28.70 -19.46
C VAL A 2 -3.14 28.65 -17.95
N GLN A 3 -2.70 29.76 -17.33
CA GLN A 3 -2.44 29.82 -15.87
C GLN A 3 -3.70 29.72 -15.00
N LEU A 4 -4.85 30.20 -15.51
CA LEU A 4 -6.15 30.09 -14.84
C LEU A 4 -6.70 28.66 -14.94
N LEU A 5 -6.56 28.02 -16.10
CA LEU A 5 -6.89 26.61 -16.30
C LEU A 5 -5.99 25.70 -15.45
N TRP A 6 -4.69 25.98 -15.38
CA TRP A 6 -3.74 25.26 -14.52
C TRP A 6 -4.09 25.40 -13.03
N ASN A 7 -4.38 26.62 -12.56
CA ASN A 7 -4.82 26.87 -11.19
C ASN A 7 -6.18 26.21 -10.86
N GLY A 8 -7.09 26.12 -11.84
CA GLY A 8 -8.35 25.40 -11.73
C GLY A 8 -8.15 23.89 -11.57
N SER A 9 -7.32 23.29 -12.43
CA SER A 9 -6.98 21.87 -12.40
C SER A 9 -6.27 21.47 -11.10
N CYS A 10 -5.32 22.28 -10.61
CA CYS A 10 -4.66 22.03 -9.33
C CYS A 10 -5.66 22.07 -8.15
N LYS A 11 -6.60 23.02 -8.12
CA LYS A 11 -7.66 23.07 -7.09
C LYS A 11 -8.58 21.86 -7.17
N MET A 12 -8.91 21.39 -8.37
CA MET A 12 -9.74 20.20 -8.57
C MET A 12 -9.03 18.93 -8.06
N MET A 13 -7.75 18.73 -8.40
CA MET A 13 -6.97 17.59 -7.91
C MET A 13 -6.88 17.56 -6.38
N VAL A 14 -6.72 18.72 -5.73
CA VAL A 14 -6.72 18.80 -4.25
C VAL A 14 -8.07 18.40 -3.66
N LYS A 15 -9.20 18.82 -4.26
CA LYS A 15 -10.54 18.41 -3.81
C LYS A 15 -10.74 16.89 -3.95
N ILE A 16 -10.39 16.34 -5.11
CA ILE A 16 -10.48 14.90 -5.38
C ILE A 16 -9.57 14.11 -4.43
N GLY A 17 -8.34 14.59 -4.20
CA GLY A 17 -7.41 13.97 -3.27
C GLY A 17 -7.90 13.97 -1.83
N ASN A 18 -8.52 15.06 -1.38
CA ASN A 18 -9.15 15.11 -0.05
C ASN A 18 -10.33 14.13 0.08
N PHE A 19 -11.13 13.99 -0.98
CA PHE A 19 -12.21 12.99 -1.04
C PHE A 19 -11.64 11.57 -0.89
N PHE A 20 -10.67 11.19 -1.72
CA PHE A 20 -10.05 9.87 -1.65
C PHE A 20 -9.37 9.66 -0.29
N PHE A 21 -8.65 10.65 0.26
CA PHE A 21 -8.02 10.54 1.57
C PHE A 21 -9.04 10.24 2.69
N ARG A 22 -10.21 10.89 2.64
CA ARG A 22 -11.28 10.72 3.65
C ARG A 22 -11.94 9.34 3.57
N TYR A 23 -12.14 8.82 2.35
CA TYR A 23 -12.94 7.61 2.12
C TYR A 23 -12.13 6.35 1.75
N ARG A 24 -10.81 6.45 1.58
CA ARG A 24 -9.95 5.32 1.14
C ARG A 24 -10.16 4.03 1.92
N ASN A 25 -10.39 4.10 3.24
CA ASN A 25 -10.52 2.90 4.08
C ASN A 25 -11.80 2.09 3.79
N ALA A 26 -12.81 2.70 3.16
CA ALA A 26 -14.02 2.00 2.73
C ALA A 26 -14.05 1.82 1.21
N LEU A 27 -13.68 2.88 0.47
CA LEU A 27 -13.72 2.89 -0.99
C LEU A 27 -12.72 1.91 -1.61
N PHE A 28 -11.48 1.85 -1.11
CA PHE A 28 -10.45 1.01 -1.74
C PHE A 28 -10.74 -0.49 -1.54
N PRO A 29 -11.12 -0.97 -0.34
CA PRO A 29 -11.56 -2.36 -0.20
C PRO A 29 -12.80 -2.69 -1.05
N LEU A 30 -13.76 -1.77 -1.17
CA LEU A 30 -14.94 -1.98 -2.01
C LEU A 30 -14.55 -2.16 -3.48
N VAL A 31 -13.75 -1.23 -4.02
CA VAL A 31 -13.25 -1.31 -5.40
C VAL A 31 -12.41 -2.58 -5.59
N PHE A 32 -11.59 -2.94 -4.61
CA PHE A 32 -10.83 -4.19 -4.65
C PHE A 32 -11.77 -5.40 -4.80
N VAL A 33 -12.76 -5.57 -3.93
CA VAL A 33 -13.72 -6.69 -4.01
C VAL A 33 -14.42 -6.74 -5.37
N LEU A 34 -14.87 -5.60 -5.89
CA LEU A 34 -15.55 -5.53 -7.19
C LEU A 34 -14.64 -5.97 -8.36
N LEU A 35 -13.36 -5.61 -8.34
CA LEU A 35 -12.41 -5.92 -9.41
C LEU A 35 -11.92 -7.38 -9.41
N PHE A 36 -12.06 -8.09 -8.29
CA PHE A 36 -11.61 -9.48 -8.15
C PHE A 36 -12.76 -10.47 -7.94
N PHE A 37 -14.01 -10.02 -8.07
CA PHE A 37 -15.18 -10.89 -7.97
C PHE A 37 -15.28 -11.86 -9.16
N GLU A 38 -14.87 -11.42 -10.35
CA GLU A 38 -14.91 -12.24 -11.56
C GLU A 38 -13.92 -13.41 -11.52
N ARG A 39 -14.12 -14.39 -12.41
CA ARG A 39 -13.17 -15.48 -12.60
C ARG A 39 -11.90 -14.91 -13.24
N ARG A 40 -10.74 -15.46 -12.85
CA ARG A 40 -9.45 -15.11 -13.46
C ARG A 40 -9.47 -15.26 -14.98
N TRP A 41 -8.70 -14.42 -15.66
CA TRP A 41 -8.59 -14.40 -17.12
C TRP A 41 -7.17 -14.83 -17.53
N PRO A 42 -6.85 -16.13 -17.53
CA PRO A 42 -5.50 -16.58 -17.80
C PRO A 42 -5.05 -16.15 -19.21
N VAL A 43 -3.99 -15.36 -19.27
CA VAL A 43 -3.36 -14.96 -20.55
C VAL A 43 -2.65 -16.15 -21.18
N PHE A 44 -2.07 -17.02 -20.35
CA PHE A 44 -1.39 -18.23 -20.77
C PHE A 44 -2.15 -19.46 -20.26
N ASN A 45 -2.50 -20.38 -21.15
CA ASN A 45 -3.14 -21.66 -20.81
C ASN A 45 -2.10 -22.70 -20.38
N SER A 46 -1.27 -22.37 -19.38
CA SER A 46 -0.30 -23.33 -18.81
C SER A 46 -0.23 -23.19 -17.31
N GLU A 47 -0.25 -24.34 -16.61
CA GLU A 47 -0.17 -24.40 -15.15
C GLU A 47 1.16 -23.80 -14.64
N LEU A 48 2.24 -23.94 -15.42
CA LEU A 48 3.52 -23.34 -15.07
C LEU A 48 3.45 -21.81 -15.11
N ALA A 49 2.85 -21.21 -16.15
CA ALA A 49 2.71 -19.76 -16.25
C ALA A 49 1.86 -19.20 -15.10
N GLU A 50 0.78 -19.89 -14.73
CA GLU A 50 -0.05 -19.52 -13.59
C GLU A 50 0.76 -19.47 -12.28
N ARG A 51 1.57 -20.50 -12.01
CA ARG A 51 2.43 -20.53 -10.82
C ARG A 51 3.46 -19.39 -10.84
N TRP A 52 4.01 -19.05 -12.00
CA TRP A 52 4.92 -17.90 -12.15
C TRP A 52 4.23 -16.56 -11.94
N GLU A 53 3.02 -16.36 -12.45
CA GLU A 53 2.24 -15.14 -12.23
C GLU A 53 1.95 -14.93 -10.74
N ILE A 54 1.50 -15.98 -10.04
CA ILE A 54 1.31 -15.94 -8.58
C ILE A 54 2.63 -15.62 -7.88
N GLY A 55 3.71 -16.31 -8.24
CA GLY A 55 5.04 -16.09 -7.66
C GLY A 55 5.56 -14.66 -7.85
N ILE A 56 5.49 -14.13 -9.07
CA ILE A 56 5.89 -12.76 -9.42
C ILE A 56 5.02 -11.77 -8.65
N GLY A 57 3.70 -11.98 -8.63
CA GLY A 57 2.77 -11.12 -7.91
C GLY A 57 3.07 -11.06 -6.40
N ILE A 58 3.37 -12.21 -5.78
CA ILE A 58 3.80 -12.28 -4.38
C ILE A 58 5.10 -11.50 -4.16
N VAL A 59 6.11 -11.69 -5.01
CA VAL A 59 7.40 -10.97 -4.91
C VAL A 59 7.20 -9.46 -5.02
N VAL A 60 6.38 -9.00 -5.96
CA VAL A 60 6.06 -7.58 -6.14
C VAL A 60 5.31 -7.06 -4.90
N ALA A 61 4.32 -7.78 -4.38
CA ALA A 61 3.60 -7.36 -3.19
C ALA A 61 4.49 -7.30 -1.93
N LEU A 62 5.36 -8.29 -1.76
CA LEU A 62 6.35 -8.33 -0.69
C LEU A 62 7.33 -7.16 -0.79
N SER A 63 7.79 -6.79 -1.98
CA SER A 63 8.65 -5.61 -2.17
C SER A 63 7.96 -4.33 -1.68
N GLY A 64 6.66 -4.17 -1.96
CA GLY A 64 5.84 -3.07 -1.46
C GLY A 64 5.68 -3.09 0.06
N GLN A 65 5.45 -4.28 0.64
CA GLN A 65 5.35 -4.46 2.08
C GLN A 65 6.68 -4.15 2.80
N ILE A 66 7.81 -4.56 2.22
CA ILE A 66 9.15 -4.25 2.74
C ILE A 66 9.40 -2.75 2.69
N LEU A 67 9.08 -2.08 1.58
CA LEU A 67 9.23 -0.62 1.47
C LEU A 67 8.42 0.12 2.55
N ARG A 68 7.19 -0.32 2.81
CA ARG A 68 6.35 0.24 3.89
C ARG A 68 6.95 -0.03 5.26
N ALA A 69 7.44 -1.25 5.49
CA ALA A 69 8.07 -1.62 6.75
C ALA A 69 9.34 -0.81 7.03
N LEU A 70 10.23 -0.69 6.03
CA LEU A 70 11.42 0.15 6.08
C LEU A 70 11.08 1.61 6.35
N THR A 71 10.07 2.13 5.65
CA THR A 71 9.62 3.51 5.86
C THR A 71 9.25 3.70 7.34
N ILE A 72 8.30 2.92 7.86
CA ILE A 72 7.75 3.11 9.21
C ILE A 72 8.77 2.81 10.31
N GLY A 73 9.58 1.77 10.11
CA GLY A 73 10.59 1.35 11.08
C GLY A 73 11.71 2.37 11.23
N LEU A 74 12.16 3.01 10.14
CA LEU A 74 13.23 4.02 10.16
C LEU A 74 12.70 5.41 10.52
N ALA A 75 11.60 5.86 9.90
CA ALA A 75 11.05 7.19 10.11
C ALA A 75 9.53 7.20 9.97
N TYR A 76 8.80 7.74 10.94
CA TYR A 76 7.34 7.73 10.90
C TYR A 76 6.74 9.12 10.83
N ILE A 77 5.80 9.29 9.90
CA ILE A 77 4.94 10.46 9.86
C ILE A 77 3.72 10.18 10.72
N LYS A 78 3.55 10.97 11.77
CA LYS A 78 2.29 11.01 12.52
C LYS A 78 1.22 11.69 11.67
N ARG A 79 0.48 10.87 10.92
CA ARG A 79 -0.66 11.30 10.10
C ARG A 79 -1.96 11.18 10.91
N GLY A 80 -2.85 12.17 10.77
CA GLY A 80 -4.20 12.12 11.31
C GLY A 80 -4.55 13.26 12.25
N GLY A 81 -5.31 14.23 11.74
CA GLY A 81 -6.13 15.11 12.56
C GLY A 81 -7.45 14.39 12.91
N LYS A 82 -8.08 14.76 14.03
CA LYS A 82 -9.32 14.16 14.58
C LYS A 82 -10.53 14.04 13.60
N LYS A 83 -10.43 14.50 12.35
CA LYS A 83 -11.53 14.63 11.36
C LYS A 83 -11.32 13.92 10.01
N LYS A 84 -10.43 12.91 9.90
CA LYS A 84 -10.10 12.24 8.62
C LYS A 84 -9.59 13.21 7.54
N GLN A 85 -8.85 14.23 7.95
CA GLN A 85 -8.25 15.24 7.07
C GLN A 85 -6.74 15.06 7.00
N VAL A 86 -6.15 15.55 5.91
CA VAL A 86 -4.69 15.63 5.74
C VAL A 86 -4.09 16.41 6.90
N TYR A 87 -3.08 15.82 7.53
CA TYR A 87 -2.40 16.40 8.68
C TYR A 87 -0.99 15.82 8.81
N ALA A 88 -0.03 16.67 9.16
CA ALA A 88 1.33 16.28 9.53
C ALA A 88 1.78 17.15 10.70
N GLU A 89 2.32 16.54 11.77
CA GLU A 89 2.83 17.29 12.93
C GLU A 89 4.11 18.06 12.58
N LYS A 90 5.07 17.37 11.94
CA LYS A 90 6.35 17.87 11.46
C LYS A 90 6.63 17.41 10.04
N LEU A 91 7.51 18.12 9.32
CA LEU A 91 8.00 17.68 8.02
C LEU A 91 9.10 16.62 8.21
N VAL A 92 8.80 15.38 7.84
CA VAL A 92 9.75 14.26 7.95
C VAL A 92 10.52 14.12 6.64
N GLN A 93 11.84 14.26 6.70
CA GLN A 93 12.74 14.20 5.53
C GLN A 93 13.84 13.13 5.67
N ASN A 94 13.82 12.31 6.72
CA ASN A 94 14.82 11.27 7.02
C ASN A 94 14.31 9.84 6.75
N GLY A 95 15.18 8.85 6.87
CA GLY A 95 14.86 7.47 6.51
C GLY A 95 14.53 7.34 5.03
N ILE A 96 13.51 6.54 4.70
CA ILE A 96 13.08 6.38 3.29
C ILE A 96 12.52 7.68 2.71
N PHE A 97 12.05 8.62 3.54
CA PHE A 97 11.60 9.94 3.07
C PHE A 97 12.73 10.77 2.45
N ALA A 98 14.00 10.48 2.75
CA ALA A 98 15.13 11.14 2.08
C ALA A 98 15.29 10.72 0.59
N HIS A 99 14.68 9.61 0.19
CA HIS A 99 14.86 8.99 -1.14
C HIS A 99 13.61 9.03 -2.00
N CYS A 100 12.43 9.07 -1.37
CA CYS A 100 11.12 9.22 -2.01
C CYS A 100 10.21 10.00 -1.06
N ARG A 101 9.47 11.00 -1.54
CA ARG A 101 8.57 11.78 -0.68
C ARG A 101 7.34 11.00 -0.25
N ASN A 102 6.88 10.04 -1.05
CA ASN A 102 5.64 9.29 -0.85
C ASN A 102 5.83 7.75 -0.83
N PRO A 103 6.77 7.19 -0.04
CA PRO A 103 7.15 5.78 -0.13
C PRO A 103 6.05 4.83 0.35
N LEU A 104 5.19 5.27 1.28
CA LEU A 104 4.03 4.49 1.72
C LEU A 104 2.99 4.28 0.61
N TYR A 105 2.81 5.28 -0.25
CA TYR A 105 1.90 5.18 -1.40
C TYR A 105 2.51 4.34 -2.51
N LEU A 106 3.81 4.47 -2.76
CA LEU A 106 4.52 3.54 -3.66
C LEU A 106 4.39 2.09 -3.17
N GLY A 107 4.61 1.83 -1.89
CA GLY A 107 4.47 0.48 -1.35
C GLY A 107 3.04 -0.08 -1.45
N ASN A 108 2.02 0.77 -1.31
CA ASN A 108 0.63 0.37 -1.57
C ASN A 108 0.38 0.02 -3.03
N LEU A 109 0.91 0.81 -3.96
CA LEU A 109 0.80 0.54 -5.39
C LEU A 109 1.47 -0.79 -5.75
N LEU A 110 2.66 -1.06 -5.20
CA LEU A 110 3.36 -2.34 -5.39
C LEU A 110 2.55 -3.52 -4.82
N ILE A 111 1.97 -3.38 -3.63
CA ILE A 111 1.07 -4.41 -3.06
C ILE A 111 -0.14 -4.66 -3.98
N LEU A 112 -0.82 -3.60 -4.41
CA LEU A 112 -1.98 -3.71 -5.28
C LEU A 112 -1.63 -4.34 -6.63
N PHE A 113 -0.52 -3.94 -7.24
CA PHE A 113 -0.05 -4.51 -8.50
C PHE A 113 0.37 -5.97 -8.34
N GLY A 114 1.07 -6.31 -7.26
CA GLY A 114 1.45 -7.69 -6.98
C GLY A 114 0.23 -8.60 -6.81
N VAL A 115 -0.78 -8.16 -6.07
CA VAL A 115 -2.04 -8.90 -5.94
C VAL A 115 -2.79 -8.98 -7.26
N GLY A 116 -2.81 -7.89 -8.04
CA GLY A 116 -3.38 -7.88 -9.39
C GLY A 116 -2.74 -8.90 -10.32
N ILE A 117 -1.41 -8.95 -10.37
CA ILE A 117 -0.64 -9.93 -11.16
C ILE A 117 -0.98 -11.36 -10.69
N ALA A 118 -0.94 -11.62 -9.38
CA ALA A 118 -1.18 -12.96 -8.84
C ALA A 118 -2.63 -13.45 -9.07
N SER A 119 -3.59 -12.54 -9.15
CA SER A 119 -5.00 -12.87 -9.41
C SER A 119 -5.36 -13.03 -10.89
N ASN A 120 -4.46 -12.63 -11.81
CA ASN A 120 -4.71 -12.57 -13.24
C ASN A 120 -6.10 -11.97 -13.62
N SER A 121 -6.44 -10.83 -13.00
CA SER A 121 -7.73 -10.16 -13.20
C SER A 121 -7.64 -9.09 -14.29
N LEU A 122 -8.28 -9.33 -15.43
CA LEU A 122 -8.39 -8.37 -16.52
C LEU A 122 -9.13 -7.06 -16.09
N PRO A 123 -10.25 -7.11 -15.34
CA PRO A 123 -10.87 -5.90 -14.80
C PRO A 123 -9.91 -5.08 -13.92
N PHE A 124 -9.07 -5.73 -13.11
CA PHE A 124 -8.08 -5.04 -12.31
C PHE A 124 -7.04 -4.33 -13.18
N VAL A 125 -6.56 -4.97 -14.24
CA VAL A 125 -5.60 -4.33 -15.17
C VAL A 125 -6.23 -3.12 -15.87
N LEU A 126 -7.45 -3.26 -16.40
CA LEU A 126 -8.11 -2.22 -17.19
C LEU A 126 -8.64 -1.06 -16.35
N PHE A 127 -9.20 -1.34 -15.18
CA PHE A 127 -9.88 -0.33 -14.36
C PHE A 127 -9.20 -0.09 -13.02
N GLY A 128 -8.69 -1.15 -12.38
CA GLY A 128 -8.01 -1.06 -11.09
C GLY A 128 -6.72 -0.25 -11.13
N ILE A 129 -5.81 -0.59 -12.05
CA ILE A 129 -4.52 0.10 -12.17
C ILE A 129 -4.72 1.61 -12.41
N PRO A 130 -5.50 2.06 -13.43
CA PRO A 130 -5.74 3.48 -13.63
C PRO A 130 -6.43 4.16 -12.44
N PHE A 131 -7.42 3.50 -11.83
CA PHE A 131 -8.14 4.03 -10.67
C PHE A 131 -7.21 4.28 -9.48
N PHE A 132 -6.42 3.27 -9.07
CA PHE A 132 -5.55 3.39 -7.91
C PHE A 132 -4.40 4.36 -8.16
N LEU A 133 -3.82 4.36 -9.37
CA LEU A 133 -2.81 5.37 -9.74
C LEU A 133 -3.38 6.78 -9.63
N PHE A 134 -4.55 7.03 -10.24
CA PHE A 134 -5.20 8.34 -10.17
C PHE A 134 -5.55 8.73 -8.74
N ALA A 135 -6.15 7.83 -7.96
CA ALA A 135 -6.56 8.09 -6.59
C ALA A 135 -5.36 8.43 -5.70
N TYR A 136 -4.27 7.66 -5.78
CA TYR A 136 -3.05 7.95 -5.00
C TYR A 136 -2.36 9.23 -5.46
N LEU A 137 -2.29 9.49 -6.78
CA LEU A 137 -1.76 10.76 -7.27
C LEU A 137 -2.58 11.96 -6.77
N ALA A 138 -3.91 11.87 -6.78
CA ALA A 138 -4.77 12.91 -6.25
C ALA A 138 -4.55 13.10 -4.74
N ILE A 139 -4.49 12.02 -3.95
CA ILE A 139 -4.17 12.08 -2.52
C ILE A 139 -2.82 12.77 -2.29
N ILE A 140 -1.78 12.37 -3.04
CA ILE A 140 -0.44 12.96 -2.94
C ILE A 140 -0.51 14.48 -3.21
N HIS A 141 -1.23 14.92 -4.25
CA HIS A 141 -1.37 16.35 -4.52
C HIS A 141 -2.07 17.10 -3.37
N ALA A 142 -3.12 16.51 -2.78
CA ALA A 142 -3.78 17.11 -1.62
C ALA A 142 -2.84 17.18 -0.40
N GLU A 143 -2.04 16.13 -0.16
CA GLU A 143 -1.02 16.11 0.89
C GLU A 143 0.09 17.13 0.67
N GLU A 144 0.68 17.18 -0.53
CA GLU A 144 1.75 18.13 -0.86
C GLU A 144 1.26 19.58 -0.79
N ASN A 145 0.05 19.89 -1.26
CA ASN A 145 -0.54 21.22 -1.12
C ASN A 145 -0.78 21.60 0.36
N TYR A 146 -1.13 20.65 1.22
CA TYR A 146 -1.22 20.90 2.66
C TYR A 146 0.17 21.16 3.27
N LEU A 147 1.17 20.35 2.91
CA LEU A 147 2.54 20.48 3.40
C LEU A 147 3.17 21.80 2.96
N GLU A 148 2.96 22.21 1.71
CA GLU A 148 3.44 23.50 1.21
C GLU A 148 2.83 24.67 1.98
N LYS A 149 1.52 24.64 2.24
CA LYS A 149 0.85 25.69 3.05
C LYS A 149 1.34 25.73 4.49
N LYS A 150 1.68 24.56 5.07
CA LYS A 150 2.08 24.45 6.47
C LYS A 150 3.57 24.76 6.70
N PHE A 151 4.45 24.26 5.84
CA PHE A 151 5.91 24.31 6.02
C PHE A 151 6.61 25.25 5.02
N GLY A 152 5.88 25.82 4.07
CA GLY A 152 6.37 26.88 3.18
C GLY A 152 7.64 26.49 2.43
N GLN A 153 8.70 27.29 2.64
CA GLN A 153 9.97 27.14 1.93
C GLN A 153 10.68 25.81 2.26
N GLU A 154 10.56 25.32 3.50
CA GLU A 154 11.18 24.06 3.92
C GLU A 154 10.69 22.88 3.05
N PHE A 155 9.38 22.85 2.75
CA PHE A 155 8.79 21.85 1.88
C PHE A 155 9.21 22.02 0.42
N LYS A 156 9.30 23.27 -0.07
CA LYS A 156 9.77 23.55 -1.44
C LYS A 156 11.19 23.07 -1.65
N ASP A 157 12.07 23.28 -0.69
CA ASP A 157 13.46 22.83 -0.77
C ASP A 157 13.58 21.31 -0.67
N TYR A 158 12.72 20.67 0.13
CA TYR A 158 12.57 19.21 0.11
C TYR A 158 12.12 18.69 -1.26
N CYS A 159 11.17 19.37 -1.92
CA CYS A 159 10.70 18.98 -3.25
C CYS A 159 11.77 19.07 -4.35
N LYS A 160 12.73 20.00 -4.23
CA LYS A 160 13.86 20.12 -5.16
C LYS A 160 14.86 18.98 -5.03
N ARG A 161 15.01 18.40 -3.84
CA ARG A 161 16.02 17.37 -3.54
C ARG A 161 15.52 15.94 -3.73
N VAL A 162 14.23 15.67 -3.46
CA VAL A 162 13.70 14.30 -3.35
C VAL A 162 12.55 14.10 -4.30
N ASN A 163 12.56 13.01 -5.08
CA ASN A 163 11.51 12.70 -6.04
C ASN A 163 10.17 12.38 -5.35
N ARG A 164 9.05 12.69 -6.03
CA ARG A 164 7.70 12.47 -5.53
C ARG A 164 7.38 10.99 -5.26
N ILE A 165 7.69 10.08 -6.18
CA ILE A 165 7.31 8.65 -6.12
C ILE A 165 8.50 7.73 -6.41
N ILE A 166 9.30 8.00 -7.43
CA ILE A 166 10.39 7.11 -7.85
C ILE A 166 11.56 7.26 -6.87
N PRO A 167 11.93 6.21 -6.11
CA PRO A 167 12.99 6.33 -5.12
C PRO A 167 14.35 6.54 -5.78
N ASN A 168 15.19 7.38 -5.16
CA ASN A 168 16.62 7.40 -5.47
C ASN A 168 17.32 6.25 -4.72
N PHE A 169 17.84 5.27 -5.44
CA PHE A 169 18.46 4.08 -4.84
C PHE A 169 19.91 4.27 -4.40
N SER A 170 20.61 5.31 -4.89
CA SER A 170 22.08 5.43 -4.78
C SER A 170 22.61 5.47 -3.35
N ARG A 171 21.80 5.85 -2.35
CA ARG A 171 22.23 5.98 -0.94
C ARG A 171 21.30 5.33 0.08
N ILE A 172 20.34 4.50 -0.37
CA ILE A 172 19.38 3.86 0.55
C ILE A 172 20.10 2.96 1.56
N GLY A 173 21.10 2.18 1.11
CA GLY A 173 21.86 1.29 1.99
C GLY A 173 22.54 2.03 3.15
N ASN A 174 23.11 3.21 2.89
CA ASN A 174 23.75 4.03 3.92
C ASN A 174 22.73 4.52 4.95
N THR A 175 21.55 4.97 4.49
CA THR A 175 20.47 5.41 5.38
C THR A 175 19.96 4.29 6.28
N ILE A 176 19.80 3.08 5.75
CA ILE A 176 19.37 1.91 6.53
C ILE A 176 20.41 1.57 7.60
N LYS A 177 21.71 1.60 7.26
CA LYS A 177 22.80 1.31 8.21
C LYS A 177 22.98 2.38 9.27
N SER A 178 22.71 3.65 8.94
CA SER A 178 22.94 4.78 9.84
C SER A 178 21.81 5.01 10.87
N MET A 179 20.70 4.28 10.77
CA MET A 179 19.50 4.52 11.56
C MET A 179 19.09 3.27 12.32
N GLU A 180 18.61 3.46 13.55
CA GLU A 180 18.05 2.37 14.34
C GLU A 180 16.63 2.03 13.88
N PHE A 181 16.36 0.74 13.70
CA PHE A 181 15.05 0.26 13.26
C PHE A 181 14.10 0.07 14.44
N ASN A 182 12.96 0.78 14.43
CA ASN A 182 11.96 0.67 15.50
C ASN A 182 10.93 -0.43 15.21
N TRP A 183 11.23 -1.66 15.64
CA TRP A 183 10.36 -2.82 15.52
C TRP A 183 9.00 -2.66 16.20
N LYS A 184 8.97 -2.05 17.39
CA LYS A 184 7.73 -1.83 18.15
C LYS A 184 6.76 -0.94 17.36
N ARG A 185 7.28 0.13 16.76
CA ARG A 185 6.52 1.05 15.92
C ARG A 185 6.01 0.36 14.66
N LEU A 186 6.84 -0.45 14.00
CA LEU A 186 6.43 -1.23 12.83
C LEU A 186 5.21 -2.09 13.16
N ILE A 187 5.31 -2.93 14.20
CA ILE A 187 4.23 -3.85 14.59
C ILE A 187 2.94 -3.07 14.87
N VAL A 188 3.01 -2.00 15.67
CA VAL A 188 1.82 -1.22 16.07
C VAL A 188 1.17 -0.45 14.92
N LYS A 189 1.97 0.01 13.95
CA LYS A 189 1.49 0.87 12.87
C LYS A 189 1.14 0.12 11.60
N GLU A 190 1.73 -1.05 11.39
CA GLU A 190 1.73 -1.71 10.09
C GLU A 190 1.14 -3.12 10.10
N TYR A 191 0.72 -3.70 11.24
CA TYR A 191 0.15 -5.06 11.29
C TYR A 191 -1.08 -5.29 10.39
N ALA A 192 -1.88 -4.24 10.12
CA ALA A 192 -3.12 -4.37 9.37
C ALA A 192 -2.90 -4.54 7.86
N THR A 193 -1.86 -3.90 7.28
CA THR A 193 -1.56 -3.98 5.86
C THR A 193 -1.19 -5.41 5.39
N PRO A 194 -0.19 -6.10 6.00
CA PRO A 194 0.17 -7.45 5.62
C PRO A 194 -0.98 -8.42 5.84
N PHE A 195 -1.71 -8.28 6.94
CA PHE A 195 -2.92 -9.06 7.16
C PHE A 195 -3.91 -8.88 6.00
N ALA A 196 -4.23 -7.65 5.61
CA ALA A 196 -5.23 -7.38 4.57
C ALA A 196 -4.85 -7.95 3.20
N TRP A 197 -3.61 -7.77 2.73
CA TRP A 197 -3.24 -8.26 1.40
C TRP A 197 -2.95 -9.76 1.38
N ILE A 198 -2.40 -10.34 2.45
CA ILE A 198 -2.20 -11.79 2.55
C ILE A 198 -3.55 -12.48 2.57
N THR A 199 -4.45 -12.05 3.45
CA THR A 199 -5.80 -12.66 3.52
C THR A 199 -6.56 -12.48 2.22
N GLY A 200 -6.56 -11.27 1.63
CA GLY A 200 -7.19 -11.00 0.34
C GLY A 200 -6.66 -11.92 -0.76
N LEU A 201 -5.34 -12.00 -0.92
CA LEU A 201 -4.72 -12.87 -1.93
C LEU A 201 -5.02 -14.36 -1.66
N THR A 202 -4.96 -14.80 -0.41
CA THR A 202 -5.29 -16.18 -0.05
C THR A 202 -6.73 -16.53 -0.37
N PHE A 203 -7.69 -15.63 -0.10
CA PHE A 203 -9.08 -15.84 -0.49
C PHE A 203 -9.27 -15.91 -2.01
N LEU A 204 -8.55 -15.10 -2.78
CA LEU A 204 -8.59 -15.17 -4.24
C LEU A 204 -8.05 -16.52 -4.74
N ILE A 205 -6.90 -16.98 -4.23
CA ILE A 205 -6.33 -18.28 -4.60
C ILE A 205 -7.27 -19.42 -4.21
N ILE A 206 -7.87 -19.38 -3.01
CA ILE A 206 -8.89 -20.36 -2.58
C ILE A 206 -10.08 -20.38 -3.54
N LYS A 207 -10.65 -19.20 -3.84
CA LYS A 207 -11.80 -19.05 -4.75
C LYS A 207 -11.47 -19.66 -6.11
N ASP A 208 -10.37 -19.24 -6.72
CA ASP A 208 -10.01 -19.66 -8.08
C ASP A 208 -9.67 -21.15 -8.14
N THR A 209 -8.93 -21.66 -7.14
CA THR A 209 -8.60 -23.08 -7.06
C THR A 209 -9.86 -23.95 -6.92
N TYR A 210 -10.81 -23.52 -6.07
CA TYR A 210 -12.09 -24.21 -5.90
C TYR A 210 -12.94 -24.17 -7.17
N LEU A 211 -13.04 -23.01 -7.83
CA LEU A 211 -13.83 -22.86 -9.06
C LEU A 211 -13.25 -23.64 -10.25
N ASP A 212 -11.92 -23.80 -10.30
CA ASP A 212 -11.26 -24.46 -11.43
C ASP A 212 -11.15 -25.99 -11.27
N HIS A 213 -10.89 -26.48 -10.06
CA HIS A 213 -10.61 -27.90 -9.82
C HIS A 213 -11.66 -28.60 -8.96
N GLY A 214 -12.58 -27.86 -8.32
CA GLY A 214 -13.51 -28.40 -7.33
C GLY A 214 -12.83 -28.77 -6.01
N TYR A 215 -13.63 -29.14 -5.02
CA TYR A 215 -13.14 -29.41 -3.65
C TYR A 215 -12.22 -30.64 -3.57
N GLU A 216 -12.65 -31.78 -4.12
CA GLU A 216 -11.93 -33.05 -3.93
C GLU A 216 -10.51 -33.03 -4.50
N ALA A 217 -10.32 -32.41 -5.66
CA ALA A 217 -9.01 -32.30 -6.29
C ALA A 217 -8.08 -31.27 -5.60
N SER A 218 -8.64 -30.30 -4.87
CA SER A 218 -7.90 -29.18 -4.29
C SER A 218 -7.81 -29.16 -2.76
N LYS A 219 -8.41 -30.14 -2.06
CA LYS A 219 -8.57 -30.12 -0.60
C LYS A 219 -7.30 -29.82 0.20
N TYR A 220 -6.16 -30.40 -0.19
CA TYR A 220 -4.88 -30.16 0.51
C TYR A 220 -4.37 -28.74 0.33
N THR A 221 -4.53 -28.16 -0.86
CA THR A 221 -4.22 -26.75 -1.13
C THR A 221 -5.16 -25.84 -0.35
N LEU A 222 -6.46 -26.15 -0.30
CA LEU A 222 -7.42 -25.39 0.48
C LEU A 222 -7.11 -25.43 1.98
N TRP A 223 -6.70 -26.58 2.50
CA TRP A 223 -6.32 -26.73 3.92
C TRP A 223 -5.04 -25.97 4.26
N SER A 224 -4.01 -26.04 3.41
CA SER A 224 -2.76 -25.30 3.65
C SER A 224 -2.99 -23.78 3.63
N LEU A 225 -3.81 -23.30 2.71
CA LEU A 225 -4.22 -21.89 2.64
C LEU A 225 -5.10 -21.49 3.84
N SER A 226 -5.96 -22.38 4.34
CA SER A 226 -6.75 -22.15 5.55
C SER A 226 -5.88 -22.05 6.81
N ILE A 227 -4.81 -22.86 6.90
CA ILE A 227 -3.81 -22.77 7.97
C ILE A 227 -3.07 -21.43 7.88
N LEU A 228 -2.69 -20.99 6.68
CA LEU A 228 -2.06 -19.68 6.47
C LEU A 228 -2.97 -18.53 6.96
N LEU A 229 -4.26 -18.59 6.65
CA LEU A 229 -5.24 -17.61 7.15
C LEU A 229 -5.34 -17.62 8.68
N LEU A 230 -5.33 -18.80 9.30
CA LEU A 230 -5.33 -18.93 10.76
C LEU A 230 -4.08 -18.28 11.37
N VAL A 231 -2.89 -18.57 10.83
CA VAL A 231 -1.62 -17.99 11.27
C VAL A 231 -1.63 -16.46 11.11
N ALA A 232 -2.06 -15.95 9.96
CA ALA A 232 -2.17 -14.51 9.71
C ALA A 232 -3.16 -13.83 10.69
N THR A 233 -4.26 -14.49 10.99
CA THR A 233 -5.28 -14.02 11.94
C THR A 233 -4.74 -13.99 13.38
N CYS A 234 -4.07 -15.04 13.82
CA CYS A 234 -3.39 -15.08 15.11
C CYS A 234 -2.33 -13.99 15.23
N ALA A 235 -1.52 -13.77 14.19
CA ALA A 235 -0.52 -12.70 14.16
C ALA A 235 -1.18 -11.30 14.24
N PHE A 236 -2.28 -11.09 13.50
CA PHE A 236 -3.05 -9.85 13.56
C PHE A 236 -3.60 -9.58 14.95
N PHE A 237 -4.26 -10.55 15.58
CA PHE A 237 -4.82 -10.39 16.92
C PHE A 237 -3.73 -10.19 17.98
N THR A 238 -2.59 -10.87 17.84
CA THR A 238 -1.42 -10.65 18.71
C THR A 238 -0.92 -9.22 18.60
N ALA A 239 -0.68 -8.72 17.39
CA ALA A 239 -0.23 -7.33 17.18
C ALA A 239 -1.26 -6.30 17.64
N TRP A 240 -2.55 -6.57 17.38
CA TRP A 240 -3.66 -5.75 17.85
C TRP A 240 -3.74 -5.70 19.38
N TYR A 241 -3.58 -6.84 20.05
CA TYR A 241 -3.55 -6.95 21.51
C TYR A 241 -2.37 -6.17 22.10
N LEU A 242 -1.16 -6.34 21.55
CA LEU A 242 0.04 -5.60 21.95
C LEU A 242 -0.13 -4.09 21.83
N LYS A 243 -0.79 -3.64 20.75
CA LYS A 243 -1.14 -2.23 20.53
C LYS A 243 -2.18 -1.73 21.54
N LYS A 244 -3.27 -2.49 21.76
CA LYS A 244 -4.39 -2.10 22.64
C LYS A 244 -3.92 -1.94 24.09
N ASN A 245 -3.09 -2.85 24.57
CA ASN A 245 -2.59 -2.85 25.95
C ASN A 245 -1.34 -2.00 26.16
N LYS A 246 -0.91 -1.25 25.13
CA LYS A 246 0.26 -0.36 25.20
C LYS A 246 1.56 -1.06 25.63
N PHE A 247 1.68 -2.38 25.46
CA PHE A 247 2.93 -3.12 25.69
C PHE A 247 4.07 -2.60 24.80
N LEU A 248 3.72 -2.10 23.62
CA LEU A 248 4.62 -1.52 22.64
C LEU A 248 4.46 0.02 22.59
N ARG A 249 4.65 0.71 23.73
CA ARG A 249 4.82 2.17 23.70
C ARG A 249 6.08 2.51 22.90
N SER A 250 5.89 3.10 21.73
CA SER A 250 6.92 3.92 21.10
C SER A 250 6.99 5.19 21.94
N ASN A 251 8.09 5.37 22.67
CA ASN A 251 8.55 6.73 22.99
C ASN A 251 8.78 7.50 21.67
#